data_AF-A0A2A5E097-F1
#
_entry.id   AF-A0A2A5E097-F1
#
_cell.length_a   1.000
_cell.length_b   1.000
_cell.length_c   1.000
_cell.angle_alpha   90.00
_cell.angle_beta   90.00
_cell.angle_gamma   90.00
#
_symmetry.space_group_name_H-M   'P 1'
#
loop_
_entity.id
_entity.type
_entity.pdbx_description
1 polymer ?
#
loop_
_entity_poly.entity_id
_entity_poly.type
_entity_poly.pdbx_seq_one_letter_code
_entity_poly.pdbx_strand_id
1 'polypeptide(L)'
;MNIKLLITFVCLILFVSNQICISQEKKQENSTNVDLKKITSNQWIALPKTKYVIPKTWENGRHKGVNSFGSEVYCEKLGLMLSFDGYTDAPSGKSTPGNYSDSIYGFNPETAEMILLKRSNWVSGARSRNISNTSYPLDLNKIDPCPCPRHSYNGICYNDDNEKFYLINGANAGLPNEHPKYKANGGTGVHTFWEYDINTKKWKQLEYPKAKKLERVETVLRAVPSEGALYLIQQWSVLKYDIKAAKWTSLIAKTQSGVYKCDASVDPIRKRILLFNGGARIRKKGQVPTEKNNMCNFRYYDITLNKIIPIPLKGAVKGKIKAGLCYIDTMDCYAVRTEVGMCFYFPKEKKWKKPVITQFIPKARKPFAWCYLNFDRKRNLLVLRRHGILRLDPKTLKLEDLEVQLSN
;
A
#
# COMPACT_ATOMS: atom_id res chain seq x y z
N MET A 1 33.63 56.62 -23.33
CA MET A 1 33.51 55.43 -22.47
C MET A 1 33.41 54.20 -23.38
N ASN A 2 34.34 53.25 -23.26
CA ASN A 2 34.56 52.22 -24.28
C ASN A 2 33.56 51.07 -24.14
N ILE A 3 32.64 50.92 -25.11
CA ILE A 3 31.53 49.95 -25.09
C ILE A 3 32.02 48.50 -24.91
N LYS A 4 33.23 48.18 -25.40
CA LYS A 4 33.85 46.86 -25.20
C LYS A 4 34.18 46.56 -23.73
N LEU A 5 34.51 47.58 -22.94
CA LEU A 5 34.81 47.42 -21.51
C LEU A 5 33.53 47.14 -20.70
N LEU A 6 32.41 47.76 -21.08
CA LEU A 6 31.12 47.59 -20.42
C LEU A 6 30.52 46.19 -20.67
N ILE A 7 30.62 45.68 -21.90
CA ILE A 7 30.13 44.34 -22.25
C ILE A 7 30.96 43.25 -21.54
N THR A 8 32.27 43.43 -21.46
CA THR A 8 33.15 42.47 -20.77
C THR A 8 32.85 42.41 -19.27
N PHE A 9 32.55 43.56 -18.65
CA PHE A 9 32.21 43.64 -17.22
C PHE A 9 30.85 42.98 -16.90
N VAL A 10 29.84 43.16 -17.76
CA VAL A 10 28.51 42.54 -17.60
C VAL A 10 28.58 41.00 -17.79
N CYS A 11 29.37 40.51 -18.75
CA CYS A 11 29.58 39.07 -18.92
C CYS A 11 30.33 38.43 -17.73
N LEU A 12 31.29 39.15 -17.12
CA LEU A 12 32.01 38.65 -15.94
C LEU A 12 31.11 38.58 -14.69
N ILE A 13 30.23 39.58 -14.49
CA ILE A 13 29.26 39.57 -13.39
C ILE A 13 28.23 38.44 -13.57
N LEU A 14 27.79 38.16 -14.80
CA LEU A 14 26.90 37.03 -15.09
C LEU A 14 27.57 35.66 -14.92
N PHE A 15 28.88 35.55 -15.20
CA PHE A 15 29.63 34.31 -14.96
C PHE A 15 29.89 34.05 -13.47
N VAL A 16 30.23 35.08 -12.70
CA VAL A 16 30.48 34.97 -11.26
C VAL A 16 29.17 34.76 -10.49
N SER A 17 28.06 35.38 -10.89
CA SER A 17 26.73 35.13 -10.29
C SER A 17 26.18 33.73 -10.61
N ASN A 18 26.47 33.17 -11.80
CA ASN A 18 26.14 31.76 -12.09
C ASN A 18 26.99 30.78 -11.27
N GLN A 19 28.27 31.06 -11.03
CA GLN A 19 29.11 30.22 -10.16
C GLN A 19 28.69 30.29 -8.67
N ILE A 20 28.23 31.45 -8.20
CA ILE A 20 27.69 31.60 -6.84
C ILE A 20 26.32 30.92 -6.70
N CYS A 21 25.48 30.91 -7.75
CA CYS A 21 24.22 30.15 -7.74
C CYS A 21 24.41 28.63 -7.90
N ILE A 22 25.43 28.16 -8.62
CA ILE A 22 25.68 26.73 -8.82
C ILE A 22 26.44 26.10 -7.63
N SER A 23 27.17 26.89 -6.83
CA SER A 23 27.88 26.40 -5.65
C SER A 23 27.03 26.25 -4.37
N GLN A 24 25.75 26.63 -4.39
CA GLN A 24 24.82 26.46 -3.26
C GLN A 24 23.82 25.29 -3.38
N GLU A 25 23.90 24.48 -4.45
CA GLU A 25 23.06 23.26 -4.60
C GLU A 25 23.80 21.93 -4.42
N LYS A 26 25.04 21.94 -3.89
CA LYS A 26 25.51 20.79 -3.12
C LYS A 26 25.01 20.92 -1.68
N LYS A 27 23.68 20.88 -1.53
CA LYS A 27 23.10 20.47 -0.26
C LYS A 27 23.58 19.04 -0.05
N GLN A 28 24.55 18.91 0.85
CA GLN A 28 24.91 17.69 1.50
C GLN A 28 23.62 17.10 2.08
N GLU A 29 22.92 16.29 1.29
CA GLU A 29 21.89 15.38 1.78
C GLU A 29 22.65 14.37 2.63
N ASN A 30 22.94 14.77 3.88
CA ASN A 30 23.31 13.85 4.93
C ASN A 30 22.15 12.87 5.03
N SER A 31 22.30 11.74 4.36
CA SER A 31 21.48 10.55 4.50
C SER A 31 21.67 10.06 5.92
N THR A 32 20.95 10.66 6.86
CA THR A 32 20.92 10.20 8.25
C THR A 32 20.10 8.92 8.26
N ASN A 33 20.78 7.78 8.09
CA ASN A 33 20.20 6.48 8.36
C ASN A 33 19.58 6.51 9.76
N VAL A 34 18.41 5.88 9.92
CA VAL A 34 17.83 5.70 11.24
C VAL A 34 18.66 4.62 11.94
N ASP A 35 19.44 5.02 12.93
CA ASP A 35 20.16 4.06 13.77
C ASP A 35 19.16 3.24 14.57
N LEU A 36 18.79 2.06 14.06
CA LEU A 36 17.79 1.20 14.68
C LEU A 36 18.17 0.81 16.11
N LYS A 37 19.44 0.84 16.47
CA LYS A 37 19.90 0.52 17.84
C LYS A 37 19.52 1.62 18.84
N LYS A 38 19.28 2.84 18.37
CA LYS A 38 18.90 4.01 19.19
C LYS A 38 17.39 4.27 19.23
N ILE A 39 16.58 3.40 18.64
CA ILE A 39 15.12 3.52 18.72
C ILE A 39 14.66 3.19 20.14
N THR A 40 14.18 4.21 20.85
CA THR A 40 13.49 4.04 22.14
C THR A 40 12.25 3.18 21.95
N SER A 41 12.11 2.13 22.77
CA SER A 41 10.94 1.27 22.77
C SER A 41 9.67 2.04 23.13
N ASN A 42 8.54 1.59 22.61
CA ASN A 42 7.19 2.10 22.92
C ASN A 42 7.01 3.59 22.61
N GLN A 43 7.80 4.13 21.68
CA GLN A 43 7.68 5.50 21.17
C GLN A 43 7.72 5.51 19.65
N TRP A 44 6.83 6.31 19.06
CA TRP A 44 6.89 6.56 17.63
C TRP A 44 8.07 7.46 17.30
N ILE A 45 8.86 7.05 16.31
CA ILE A 45 9.96 7.84 15.75
C ILE A 45 9.58 8.24 14.35
N ALA A 46 9.67 9.54 14.07
CA ALA A 46 9.48 10.06 12.72
C ALA A 46 10.66 9.62 11.84
N LEU A 47 10.35 9.09 10.66
CA LEU A 47 11.37 8.76 9.67
C LEU A 47 11.86 10.05 8.99
N PRO A 48 13.13 10.11 8.56
CA PRO A 48 13.61 11.20 7.72
C PRO A 48 12.87 11.20 6.38
N LYS A 49 13.10 12.26 5.59
CA LYS A 49 12.53 12.37 4.25
C LYS A 49 12.94 11.15 3.42
N THR A 50 11.95 10.47 2.83
CA THR A 50 12.18 9.29 2.00
C THR A 50 13.07 9.62 0.81
N LYS A 51 14.17 8.87 0.68
CA LYS A 51 15.04 8.89 -0.49
C LYS A 51 14.58 7.84 -1.49
N TYR A 52 14.60 8.17 -2.78
CA TYR A 52 14.20 7.25 -3.84
C TYR A 52 15.44 6.72 -4.54
N VAL A 53 15.52 5.41 -4.67
CA VAL A 53 16.63 4.73 -5.35
C VAL A 53 16.08 4.12 -6.63
N ILE A 54 16.41 4.77 -7.75
CA ILE A 54 15.98 4.37 -9.09
C ILE A 54 17.20 3.74 -9.81
N PRO A 55 17.12 2.47 -10.23
CA PRO A 55 18.18 1.83 -11.02
C PRO A 55 18.54 2.62 -12.28
N LYS A 56 19.82 2.59 -12.66
CA LYS A 56 20.37 3.32 -13.82
C LYS A 56 19.58 3.08 -15.11
N THR A 57 19.14 1.85 -15.34
CA THR A 57 18.31 1.47 -16.51
C THR A 57 17.01 2.26 -16.64
N TRP A 58 16.57 2.92 -15.56
CA TRP A 58 15.38 3.73 -15.51
C TRP A 58 15.66 5.19 -15.15
N GLU A 59 16.92 5.63 -15.02
CA GLU A 59 17.31 6.93 -14.43
C GLU A 59 16.67 8.18 -15.06
N ASN A 60 16.17 8.07 -16.29
CA ASN A 60 15.46 9.13 -16.99
C ASN A 60 14.06 9.42 -16.44
N GLY A 61 13.55 8.57 -15.55
CA GLY A 61 12.26 8.78 -14.90
C GLY A 61 12.37 9.11 -13.41
N ARG A 62 11.22 9.39 -12.82
CA ARG A 62 11.08 9.76 -11.42
C ARG A 62 9.83 9.14 -10.82
N HIS A 63 9.89 8.89 -9.53
CA HIS A 63 8.71 8.50 -8.77
C HIS A 63 7.73 9.68 -8.65
N LYS A 64 6.46 9.44 -8.96
CA LYS A 64 5.39 10.43 -8.81
C LYS A 64 4.50 10.06 -7.63
N GLY A 65 5.10 9.96 -6.45
CA GLY A 65 4.45 10.00 -5.13
C GLY A 65 3.15 9.22 -4.98
N VAL A 66 3.15 8.12 -4.22
CA VAL A 66 1.97 7.32 -3.86
C VAL A 66 0.64 8.07 -3.91
N ASN A 67 -0.16 7.76 -4.94
CA ASN A 67 -1.58 8.03 -4.88
C ASN A 67 -2.12 7.25 -3.66
N SER A 68 -2.98 7.87 -2.84
CA SER A 68 -3.40 7.28 -1.56
C SER A 68 -4.38 6.09 -1.73
N PHE A 69 -4.20 5.24 -2.75
CA PHE A 69 -5.03 4.10 -3.17
C PHE A 69 -4.27 2.78 -3.35
N GLY A 70 -2.95 2.76 -3.20
CA GLY A 70 -2.18 1.52 -3.09
C GLY A 70 -2.12 1.00 -1.65
N SER A 71 -2.05 -0.32 -1.51
CA SER A 71 -1.69 -1.00 -0.25
C SER A 71 -0.18 -1.25 -0.18
N GLU A 72 0.28 -1.63 1.00
CA GLU A 72 1.66 -2.06 1.27
C GLU A 72 1.59 -3.45 1.90
N VAL A 73 2.58 -4.30 1.62
CA VAL A 73 2.70 -5.65 2.19
C VAL A 73 4.15 -5.93 2.54
N TYR A 74 4.41 -6.58 3.67
CA TYR A 74 5.78 -6.91 4.05
C TYR A 74 6.31 -8.11 3.26
N CYS A 75 7.56 -8.03 2.82
CA CYS A 75 8.29 -9.11 2.17
C CYS A 75 9.45 -9.54 3.06
N GLU A 76 9.32 -10.68 3.73
CA GLU A 76 10.31 -11.23 4.66
C GLU A 76 11.66 -11.44 3.96
N LYS A 77 11.63 -12.01 2.75
CA LYS A 77 12.81 -12.34 1.94
C LYS A 77 13.72 -11.14 1.71
N LEU A 78 13.14 -9.98 1.39
CA LEU A 78 13.90 -8.75 1.13
C LEU A 78 14.05 -7.88 2.39
N GLY A 79 13.23 -8.10 3.42
CA GLY A 79 13.10 -7.18 4.54
C GLY A 79 12.59 -5.79 4.09
N LEU A 80 11.64 -5.76 3.15
CA LEU A 80 11.12 -4.53 2.56
C LEU A 80 9.58 -4.50 2.63
N MET A 81 9.02 -3.30 2.76
CA MET A 81 7.59 -3.07 2.55
C MET A 81 7.34 -2.88 1.06
N LEU A 82 6.71 -3.86 0.42
CA LEU A 82 6.39 -3.81 -1.00
C LEU A 82 5.12 -3.00 -1.24
N SER A 83 5.15 -2.14 -2.25
CA SER A 83 3.98 -1.44 -2.75
C SER A 83 3.94 -1.45 -4.27
N PHE A 84 2.73 -1.39 -4.84
CA PHE A 84 2.54 -1.14 -6.26
C PHE A 84 2.18 0.34 -6.45
N ASP A 85 3.14 1.13 -6.94
CA ASP A 85 3.05 2.59 -7.02
C ASP A 85 3.48 3.19 -8.37
N GLY A 86 3.29 4.50 -8.55
CA GLY A 86 3.47 5.20 -9.82
C GLY A 86 4.89 5.66 -10.11
N TYR A 87 5.34 5.39 -11.33
CA TYR A 87 6.55 5.91 -11.94
C TYR A 87 6.24 6.77 -13.17
N THR A 88 7.08 7.75 -13.50
CA THR A 88 6.89 8.56 -14.71
C THR A 88 8.21 9.04 -15.29
N ASP A 89 8.34 9.00 -16.62
CA ASP A 89 9.48 9.57 -17.33
C ASP A 89 9.33 11.09 -17.56
N ALA A 90 8.21 11.68 -17.13
CA ALA A 90 7.94 13.09 -17.38
C ALA A 90 8.58 14.01 -16.31
N PRO A 91 9.09 15.20 -16.71
CA PRO A 91 9.71 16.16 -15.80
C PRO A 91 8.80 16.61 -14.63
N SER A 92 9.40 17.14 -13.56
CA SER A 92 8.66 17.77 -12.47
C SER A 92 7.74 18.88 -12.95
N GLY A 93 6.50 18.89 -12.47
CA GLY A 93 5.47 19.85 -12.85
C GLY A 93 4.81 19.67 -14.23
N LYS A 94 5.33 18.79 -15.11
CA LYS A 94 4.86 18.70 -16.52
C LYS A 94 3.86 17.57 -16.83
N SER A 95 3.71 16.56 -15.95
CA SER A 95 2.80 15.43 -16.21
C SER A 95 1.57 15.41 -15.30
N THR A 96 0.49 15.97 -15.80
CA THR A 96 -0.83 15.36 -15.64
C THR A 96 -1.20 14.68 -16.97
N PRO A 97 -1.70 13.44 -16.98
CA PRO A 97 -2.25 12.71 -15.86
C PRO A 97 -1.63 11.30 -15.72
N GLY A 98 -1.25 10.93 -14.50
CA GLY A 98 -0.66 9.62 -14.19
C GLY A 98 -0.91 9.39 -12.73
N ASN A 99 -2.16 9.06 -12.41
CA ASN A 99 -2.56 8.76 -11.04
C ASN A 99 -2.46 7.26 -10.76
N TYR A 100 -2.16 6.41 -11.75
CA TYR A 100 -2.14 4.96 -11.63
C TYR A 100 -0.74 4.44 -11.31
N SER A 101 -0.69 3.38 -10.51
CA SER A 101 0.54 2.69 -10.16
C SER A 101 0.97 1.75 -11.28
N ASP A 102 2.25 1.71 -11.60
CA ASP A 102 2.80 0.87 -12.68
C ASP A 102 4.10 0.17 -12.28
N SER A 103 4.48 0.24 -11.01
CA SER A 103 5.80 -0.18 -10.57
C SER A 103 5.76 -0.80 -9.18
N ILE A 104 6.58 -1.83 -8.95
CA ILE A 104 6.82 -2.37 -7.61
C ILE A 104 7.96 -1.57 -6.97
N TYR A 105 7.72 -1.05 -5.78
CA TYR A 105 8.74 -0.48 -4.91
C TYR A 105 8.89 -1.29 -3.64
N GLY A 106 10.10 -1.35 -3.11
CA GLY A 106 10.39 -1.83 -1.76
C GLY A 106 10.85 -0.67 -0.88
N PHE A 107 10.18 -0.46 0.25
CA PHE A 107 10.57 0.55 1.23
C PHE A 107 11.35 -0.09 2.39
N ASN A 108 12.52 0.47 2.69
CA ASN A 108 13.34 0.11 3.83
C ASN A 108 13.18 1.17 4.94
N PRO A 109 12.51 0.86 6.07
CA PRO A 109 12.34 1.80 7.17
C PRO A 109 13.65 2.20 7.89
N GLU A 110 14.71 1.40 7.80
CA GLU A 110 16.00 1.67 8.44
C GLU A 110 16.79 2.77 7.71
N THR A 111 16.87 2.65 6.39
CA THR A 111 17.56 3.65 5.55
C THR A 111 16.62 4.75 5.07
N ALA A 112 15.31 4.62 5.32
CA ALA A 112 14.25 5.44 4.75
C ALA A 112 14.32 5.52 3.21
N GLU A 113 14.79 4.45 2.57
CA GLU A 113 14.91 4.37 1.11
C GLU A 113 13.72 3.62 0.50
N MET A 114 13.21 4.15 -0.61
CA MET A 114 12.21 3.52 -1.46
C MET A 114 12.87 3.13 -2.79
N ILE A 115 13.08 1.83 -2.97
CA ILE A 115 13.85 1.24 -4.07
C ILE A 115 12.89 0.76 -5.14
N LEU A 116 13.09 1.18 -6.40
CA LEU A 116 12.33 0.67 -7.54
C LEU A 116 12.81 -0.75 -7.88
N LEU A 117 11.92 -1.74 -7.71
CA LEU A 117 12.23 -3.15 -7.96
C LEU A 117 11.87 -3.58 -9.38
N LYS A 118 10.71 -3.13 -9.87
CA LYS A 118 10.22 -3.45 -11.22
C LYS A 118 9.32 -2.33 -11.72
N ARG A 119 9.52 -1.92 -12.97
CA ARG A 119 8.57 -1.10 -13.72
C ARG A 119 7.76 -1.98 -14.68
N SER A 120 6.47 -1.71 -14.82
CA SER A 120 5.64 -2.29 -15.89
C SER A 120 6.05 -1.69 -17.24
N ASN A 121 6.08 -2.54 -18.26
CA ASN A 121 6.34 -2.23 -19.67
C ASN A 121 5.13 -1.55 -20.32
N TRP A 122 4.69 -0.45 -19.72
CA TRP A 122 3.52 0.32 -20.11
C TRP A 122 3.85 1.80 -20.13
N VAL A 123 3.24 2.51 -21.07
CA VAL A 123 3.05 3.96 -20.91
C VAL A 123 1.92 4.17 -19.92
N SER A 124 2.22 4.89 -18.85
CA SER A 124 1.23 5.31 -17.85
C SER A 124 0.53 6.58 -18.33
N GLY A 125 -0.75 6.46 -18.64
CA GLY A 125 -1.62 7.59 -18.97
C GLY A 125 -2.67 7.84 -17.90
N ALA A 126 -3.67 8.66 -18.19
CA ALA A 126 -4.87 8.67 -17.35
C ALA A 126 -6.17 8.73 -18.13
N ARG A 127 -7.21 9.13 -17.42
CA ARG A 127 -8.57 9.18 -17.91
C ARG A 127 -8.66 10.18 -19.06
N SER A 128 -8.60 9.66 -20.28
CA SER A 128 -8.75 10.44 -21.49
C SER A 128 -9.45 9.62 -22.55
N ARG A 129 -10.25 10.30 -23.38
CA ARG A 129 -10.74 9.74 -24.65
C ARG A 129 -9.69 9.85 -25.76
N ASN A 130 -8.65 10.68 -25.56
CA ASN A 130 -7.54 10.78 -26.48
C ASN A 130 -6.52 9.67 -26.18
N ILE A 131 -6.32 8.81 -27.17
CA ILE A 131 -5.38 7.68 -27.17
C ILE A 131 -3.97 8.09 -26.74
N SER A 132 -3.47 9.27 -27.14
CA SER A 132 -2.13 9.73 -26.76
C SER A 132 -1.96 9.98 -25.26
N ASN A 133 -3.08 10.13 -24.53
CA ASN A 133 -3.12 10.39 -23.09
C ASN A 133 -3.57 9.16 -22.27
N THR A 134 -3.77 8.02 -22.94
CA THR A 134 -4.21 6.77 -22.32
C THR A 134 -3.02 5.88 -21.98
N SER A 135 -3.23 4.90 -21.11
CA SER A 135 -2.22 3.87 -20.86
C SER A 135 -2.18 2.88 -22.01
N TYR A 136 -1.00 2.43 -22.41
CA TYR A 136 -0.86 1.43 -23.47
C TYR A 136 0.41 0.61 -23.29
N PRO A 137 0.42 -0.67 -23.73
CA PRO A 137 1.60 -1.51 -23.57
C PRO A 137 2.71 -1.01 -24.49
N LEU A 138 3.95 -1.03 -23.98
CA LEU A 138 5.15 -0.85 -24.79
C LEU A 138 5.42 -2.14 -25.58
N ASP A 139 6.21 -2.06 -26.66
CA ASP A 139 6.60 -3.26 -27.41
C ASP A 139 7.33 -4.29 -26.54
N LEU A 140 8.09 -3.83 -25.54
CA LEU A 140 8.73 -4.67 -24.54
C LEU A 140 7.74 -5.57 -23.78
N ASN A 141 6.46 -5.20 -23.68
CA ASN A 141 5.43 -6.02 -23.03
C ASN A 141 5.12 -7.31 -23.82
N LYS A 142 5.49 -7.41 -25.10
CA LYS A 142 5.35 -8.65 -25.89
C LYS A 142 6.33 -9.74 -25.44
N ILE A 143 7.51 -9.34 -24.97
CA ILE A 143 8.58 -10.26 -24.54
C ILE A 143 8.72 -10.35 -23.01
N ASP A 144 8.21 -9.35 -22.28
CA ASP A 144 8.22 -9.30 -20.82
C ASP A 144 6.84 -8.78 -20.36
N PRO A 145 5.79 -9.62 -20.43
CA PRO A 145 4.42 -9.19 -20.13
C PRO A 145 4.28 -8.80 -18.66
N CYS A 146 3.52 -7.75 -18.40
CA CYS A 146 3.31 -7.23 -17.04
C CYS A 146 1.93 -6.58 -16.89
N PRO A 147 1.43 -6.40 -15.66
CA PRO A 147 0.14 -5.80 -15.42
C PRO A 147 0.09 -4.35 -15.90
N CYS A 148 -1.04 -3.96 -16.50
CA CYS A 148 -1.31 -2.57 -16.85
C CYS A 148 -1.35 -1.67 -15.61
N PRO A 149 -1.05 -0.37 -15.75
CA PRO A 149 -1.09 0.58 -14.65
C PRO A 149 -2.45 0.59 -13.94
N ARG A 150 -2.50 0.61 -12.61
CA ARG A 150 -3.77 0.62 -11.85
C ARG A 150 -3.60 1.07 -10.41
N HIS A 151 -4.68 1.47 -9.75
CA HIS A 151 -4.76 1.49 -8.29
C HIS A 151 -4.99 0.08 -7.80
N SER A 152 -4.06 -0.47 -7.01
CA SER A 152 -4.20 -1.83 -6.51
C SER A 152 -5.28 -1.97 -5.44
N TYR A 153 -5.58 -0.91 -4.69
CA TYR A 153 -6.28 -1.03 -3.41
C TYR A 153 -5.63 -2.16 -2.60
N ASN A 154 -6.45 -2.99 -1.95
CA ASN A 154 -6.05 -4.19 -1.22
C ASN A 154 -5.88 -5.45 -2.07
N GLY A 155 -5.84 -5.31 -3.40
CA GLY A 155 -5.64 -6.41 -4.35
C GLY A 155 -4.18 -6.87 -4.49
N ILE A 156 -3.35 -6.69 -3.48
CA ILE A 156 -1.96 -7.19 -3.47
C ILE A 156 -1.69 -8.04 -2.23
N CYS A 157 -0.83 -9.03 -2.37
CA CYS A 157 -0.22 -9.73 -1.25
C CYS A 157 1.20 -10.18 -1.58
N TYR A 158 1.97 -10.50 -0.56
CA TYR A 158 3.19 -11.28 -0.68
C TYR A 158 2.96 -12.63 0.01
N ASN A 159 3.47 -13.71 -0.59
CA ASN A 159 3.44 -15.03 0.00
C ASN A 159 4.87 -15.47 0.33
N ASP A 160 5.15 -15.64 1.62
CA ASP A 160 6.47 -16.02 2.12
C ASP A 160 6.86 -17.44 1.63
N ASP A 161 5.90 -18.37 1.52
CA ASP A 161 6.17 -19.79 1.21
C ASP A 161 6.76 -20.02 -0.19
N ASN A 162 6.38 -19.18 -1.17
CA ASN A 162 6.84 -19.32 -2.56
C ASN A 162 7.55 -18.07 -3.10
N GLU A 163 7.79 -17.10 -2.22
CA GLU A 163 8.51 -15.86 -2.49
C GLU A 163 7.94 -15.04 -3.66
N LYS A 164 6.60 -15.04 -3.83
CA LYS A 164 5.91 -14.31 -4.89
C LYS A 164 5.10 -13.14 -4.36
N PHE A 165 5.11 -12.05 -5.12
CA PHE A 165 4.18 -10.94 -4.97
C PHE A 165 3.00 -11.11 -5.92
N TYR A 166 1.78 -11.02 -5.43
CA TYR A 166 0.56 -11.19 -6.22
C TYR A 166 -0.18 -9.88 -6.38
N LEU A 167 -0.78 -9.69 -7.55
CA LEU A 167 -1.64 -8.55 -7.88
C LEU A 167 -2.92 -9.04 -8.56
N ILE A 168 -4.07 -8.60 -8.06
CA ILE A 168 -5.38 -8.86 -8.67
C ILE A 168 -6.21 -7.58 -8.68
N ASN A 169 -7.06 -7.46 -9.70
CA ASN A 169 -8.03 -6.37 -9.79
C ASN A 169 -7.39 -4.98 -9.79
N GLY A 170 -8.19 -3.94 -9.57
CA GLY A 170 -7.74 -2.56 -9.42
C GLY A 170 -8.60 -1.57 -10.19
N ALA A 171 -8.26 -0.28 -10.11
CA ALA A 171 -8.86 0.75 -10.95
C ALA A 171 -7.85 1.30 -11.96
N ASN A 172 -8.27 1.37 -13.23
CA ASN A 172 -7.58 2.10 -14.29
C ASN A 172 -8.67 2.88 -15.05
N ALA A 173 -8.39 4.13 -15.43
CA ALA A 173 -9.33 4.93 -16.22
C ALA A 173 -8.79 5.34 -17.60
N GLY A 174 -7.59 4.91 -17.96
CA GLY A 174 -6.93 5.23 -19.23
C GLY A 174 -6.80 4.03 -20.15
N LEU A 175 -7.75 3.09 -20.19
CA LEU A 175 -7.75 2.03 -21.18
C LEU A 175 -9.05 2.10 -22.00
N PRO A 176 -8.98 2.57 -23.27
CA PRO A 176 -10.12 2.46 -24.17
C PRO A 176 -10.23 0.99 -24.59
N ASN A 177 -11.14 0.24 -23.96
CA ASN A 177 -11.31 -1.20 -24.22
C ASN A 177 -11.75 -1.52 -25.66
N GLU A 178 -12.15 -0.52 -26.46
CA GLU A 178 -12.78 -0.71 -27.77
C GLU A 178 -11.88 -0.36 -28.97
N HIS A 179 -10.68 0.20 -28.76
CA HIS A 179 -9.87 0.67 -29.90
C HIS A 179 -8.93 -0.42 -30.47
N PRO A 180 -8.83 -0.58 -31.81
CA PRO A 180 -8.13 -1.70 -32.48
C PRO A 180 -6.68 -1.95 -32.05
N LYS A 181 -5.92 -0.89 -31.75
CA LYS A 181 -4.53 -0.98 -31.24
C LYS A 181 -4.41 -1.77 -29.92
N TYR A 182 -5.50 -1.86 -29.14
CA TYR A 182 -5.53 -2.54 -27.84
C TYR A 182 -6.12 -3.96 -27.92
N LYS A 183 -6.84 -4.28 -29.01
CA LYS A 183 -7.54 -5.55 -29.21
C LYS A 183 -6.58 -6.73 -29.38
N ALA A 184 -5.44 -6.50 -30.05
CA ALA A 184 -4.39 -7.51 -30.26
C ALA A 184 -3.73 -8.01 -28.96
N ASN A 185 -3.88 -7.27 -27.84
CA ASN A 185 -3.36 -7.65 -26.53
C ASN A 185 -4.46 -8.18 -25.59
N GLY A 186 -5.62 -8.60 -26.13
CA GLY A 186 -6.64 -9.33 -25.36
C GLY A 186 -7.50 -8.49 -24.41
N GLY A 187 -7.49 -7.15 -24.52
CA GLY A 187 -8.25 -6.27 -23.63
C GLY A 187 -7.60 -6.21 -22.24
N THR A 188 -6.85 -5.15 -22.00
CA THR A 188 -5.90 -5.04 -20.89
C THR A 188 -6.56 -4.59 -19.59
N GLY A 189 -7.74 -5.15 -19.30
CA GLY A 189 -8.55 -4.80 -18.16
C GLY A 189 -7.81 -5.01 -16.83
N VAL A 190 -8.29 -4.28 -15.82
CA VAL A 190 -7.90 -4.51 -14.42
C VAL A 190 -8.33 -5.89 -13.89
N HIS A 191 -9.22 -6.61 -14.60
CA HIS A 191 -9.68 -7.98 -14.29
C HIS A 191 -8.65 -9.03 -14.67
N THR A 192 -7.47 -8.89 -14.09
CA THR A 192 -6.34 -9.79 -14.34
C THR A 192 -5.73 -10.17 -13.00
N PHE A 193 -5.15 -11.36 -12.97
CA PHE A 193 -4.44 -11.90 -11.81
C PHE A 193 -3.01 -12.20 -12.21
N TRP A 194 -2.05 -11.70 -11.45
CA TRP A 194 -0.63 -11.73 -11.77
C TRP A 194 0.18 -12.16 -10.57
N GLU A 195 1.27 -12.87 -10.84
CA GLU A 195 2.36 -13.09 -9.89
C GLU A 195 3.64 -12.45 -10.41
N TYR A 196 4.40 -11.87 -9.49
CA TYR A 196 5.75 -11.38 -9.69
C TYR A 196 6.70 -12.23 -8.86
N ASP A 197 7.66 -12.83 -9.54
CA ASP A 197 8.75 -13.56 -8.92
C ASP A 197 9.86 -12.59 -8.50
N ILE A 198 10.14 -12.54 -7.21
CA ILE A 198 11.16 -11.65 -6.65
C ILE A 198 12.57 -12.03 -7.13
N ASN A 199 12.83 -13.32 -7.32
CA ASN A 199 14.14 -13.84 -7.70
C ASN A 199 14.41 -13.62 -9.19
N THR A 200 13.47 -14.02 -10.04
CA THR A 200 13.64 -13.89 -11.51
C THR A 200 13.26 -12.50 -12.04
N LYS A 201 12.58 -11.68 -11.22
CA LYS A 201 12.10 -10.34 -11.58
C LYS A 201 11.14 -10.32 -12.77
N LYS A 202 10.36 -11.41 -12.89
CA LYS A 202 9.41 -11.64 -13.98
C LYS A 202 7.98 -11.66 -13.47
N TRP A 203 7.10 -11.06 -14.26
CA TRP A 203 5.67 -11.16 -14.11
C TRP A 203 5.16 -12.37 -14.90
N LYS A 204 4.15 -13.03 -14.36
CA LYS A 204 3.38 -14.06 -15.04
C LYS A 204 1.90 -13.83 -14.79
N GLN A 205 1.11 -13.80 -15.86
CA GLN A 205 -0.34 -13.76 -15.74
C GLN A 205 -0.86 -15.15 -15.37
N LEU A 206 -1.76 -15.19 -14.40
CA LEU A 206 -2.42 -16.40 -13.91
C LEU A 206 -3.88 -16.43 -14.35
N GLU A 207 -4.52 -17.60 -14.20
CA GLU A 207 -5.95 -17.71 -14.47
C GLU A 207 -6.74 -16.79 -13.53
N TYR A 208 -7.58 -15.94 -14.11
CA TYR A 208 -8.46 -15.04 -13.38
C TYR A 208 -9.71 -15.81 -12.88
N PRO A 209 -10.23 -15.54 -11.66
CA PRO A 209 -11.37 -16.30 -11.13
C PRO A 209 -12.60 -16.18 -12.03
N LYS A 210 -13.29 -17.31 -12.22
CA LYS A 210 -14.59 -17.37 -12.90
C LYS A 210 -15.69 -17.35 -11.84
N ALA A 211 -16.27 -16.18 -11.57
CA ALA A 211 -17.40 -16.04 -10.64
C ALA A 211 -18.50 -15.15 -11.23
N LYS A 212 -19.76 -15.44 -10.85
CA LYS A 212 -20.96 -14.74 -11.38
C LYS A 212 -20.95 -13.24 -11.09
N LYS A 213 -20.36 -12.82 -9.96
CA LYS A 213 -20.15 -11.42 -9.60
C LYS A 213 -18.70 -11.28 -9.16
N LEU A 214 -17.96 -10.42 -9.87
CA LEU A 214 -16.59 -10.06 -9.54
C LEU A 214 -16.50 -8.55 -9.37
N GLU A 215 -16.07 -8.13 -8.20
CA GLU A 215 -15.82 -6.74 -7.89
C GLU A 215 -14.49 -6.30 -8.49
N ARG A 216 -14.53 -5.14 -9.16
CA ARG A 216 -13.39 -4.58 -9.88
C ARG A 216 -12.35 -3.94 -8.96
N VAL A 217 -12.82 -3.44 -7.82
CA VAL A 217 -12.10 -2.60 -6.87
C VAL A 217 -12.52 -3.02 -5.46
N GLU A 218 -11.84 -2.54 -4.44
CA GLU A 218 -12.26 -2.73 -3.04
C GLU A 218 -12.28 -4.21 -2.62
N THR A 219 -11.37 -5.00 -3.18
CA THR A 219 -11.14 -6.40 -2.82
C THR A 219 -9.93 -6.53 -1.91
N VAL A 220 -9.91 -7.60 -1.11
CA VAL A 220 -8.77 -7.98 -0.27
C VAL A 220 -8.18 -9.27 -0.81
N LEU A 221 -6.90 -9.25 -1.21
CA LEU A 221 -6.13 -10.45 -1.52
C LEU A 221 -5.13 -10.70 -0.39
N ARG A 222 -5.14 -11.89 0.22
CA ARG A 222 -4.15 -12.24 1.25
C ARG A 222 -3.66 -13.68 1.06
N ALA A 223 -2.36 -13.88 1.29
CA ALA A 223 -1.76 -15.19 1.48
C ALA A 223 -1.77 -15.51 2.98
N VAL A 224 -2.09 -16.73 3.35
CA VAL A 224 -1.88 -17.20 4.73
C VAL A 224 -0.71 -18.17 4.71
N PRO A 225 0.36 -17.91 5.48
CA PRO A 225 1.54 -18.77 5.50
C PRO A 225 1.17 -20.23 5.75
N SER A 226 1.86 -21.13 5.05
CA SER A 226 1.70 -22.58 5.09
C SER A 226 0.37 -23.15 4.60
N GLU A 227 -0.57 -22.32 4.10
CA GLU A 227 -1.85 -22.81 3.54
C GLU A 227 -1.75 -23.22 2.06
N GLY A 228 -0.65 -22.89 1.38
CA GLY A 228 -0.48 -23.17 -0.05
C GLY A 228 -1.55 -22.48 -0.93
N ALA A 229 -2.17 -21.41 -0.42
CA ALA A 229 -3.31 -20.77 -1.04
C ALA A 229 -3.38 -19.27 -0.80
N LEU A 230 -4.07 -18.58 -1.71
CA LEU A 230 -4.43 -17.17 -1.58
C LEU A 230 -5.93 -17.05 -1.43
N TYR A 231 -6.38 -16.01 -0.73
CA TYR A 231 -7.79 -15.75 -0.48
C TYR A 231 -8.15 -14.38 -1.02
N LEU A 232 -9.08 -14.36 -1.96
CA LEU A 232 -9.71 -13.16 -2.47
C LEU A 232 -11.05 -12.97 -1.76
N ILE A 233 -11.12 -11.98 -0.89
CA ILE A 233 -12.34 -11.58 -0.19
C ILE A 233 -12.91 -10.37 -0.93
N GLN A 234 -14.10 -10.53 -1.48
CA GLN A 234 -14.86 -9.50 -2.17
C GLN A 234 -16.19 -9.28 -1.46
N GLN A 235 -16.90 -8.19 -1.75
CA GLN A 235 -18.09 -7.78 -0.99
C GLN A 235 -19.13 -8.90 -0.83
N TRP A 236 -19.26 -9.80 -1.81
CA TRP A 236 -20.28 -10.85 -1.80
C TRP A 236 -19.73 -12.28 -1.91
N SER A 237 -18.40 -12.45 -1.84
CA SER A 237 -17.75 -13.73 -2.08
C SER A 237 -16.43 -13.85 -1.33
N VAL A 238 -16.07 -15.10 -1.02
CA VAL A 238 -14.70 -15.48 -0.66
C VAL A 238 -14.27 -16.56 -1.65
N LEU A 239 -13.15 -16.32 -2.32
CA LEU A 239 -12.55 -17.23 -3.28
C LEU A 239 -11.18 -17.66 -2.77
N LYS A 240 -10.85 -18.94 -2.93
CA LYS A 240 -9.53 -19.51 -2.66
C LYS A 240 -8.84 -19.81 -3.98
N TYR A 241 -7.60 -19.37 -4.13
CA TYR A 241 -6.70 -19.81 -5.18
C TYR A 241 -5.74 -20.84 -4.59
N ASP A 242 -5.84 -22.08 -5.06
CA ASP A 242 -4.84 -23.10 -4.76
C ASP A 242 -3.60 -22.84 -5.63
N ILE A 243 -2.46 -22.58 -4.99
CA ILE A 243 -1.24 -22.18 -5.71
C ILE A 243 -0.68 -23.34 -6.52
N LYS A 244 -0.73 -24.57 -5.98
CA LYS A 244 -0.15 -25.75 -6.64
C LYS A 244 -1.03 -26.21 -7.80
N ALA A 245 -2.34 -26.25 -7.60
CA ALA A 245 -3.31 -26.62 -8.62
C ALA A 245 -3.61 -25.47 -9.60
N ALA A 246 -3.12 -24.27 -9.31
CA ALA A 246 -3.36 -23.04 -10.07
C ALA A 246 -4.87 -22.75 -10.32
N LYS A 247 -5.73 -23.09 -9.35
CA LYS A 247 -7.19 -23.11 -9.54
C LYS A 247 -7.95 -22.31 -8.50
N TRP A 248 -8.97 -21.57 -8.95
CA TRP A 248 -9.91 -20.87 -8.09
C TRP A 248 -11.08 -21.76 -7.64
N THR A 249 -11.44 -21.65 -6.38
CA THR A 249 -12.63 -22.28 -5.78
C THR A 249 -13.40 -21.24 -4.96
N SER A 250 -14.73 -21.20 -5.12
CA SER A 250 -15.58 -20.34 -4.30
C SER A 250 -15.84 -21.01 -2.95
N LEU A 251 -15.51 -20.32 -1.85
CA LEU A 251 -15.70 -20.82 -0.49
C LEU A 251 -16.97 -20.29 0.16
N ILE A 252 -17.31 -19.03 -0.08
CA ILE A 252 -18.56 -18.43 0.38
C ILE A 252 -19.22 -17.70 -0.80
N ALA A 253 -20.50 -17.99 -1.03
CA ALA A 253 -21.32 -17.27 -1.99
C ALA A 253 -22.43 -16.51 -1.24
N LYS A 254 -22.60 -15.22 -1.55
CA LYS A 254 -23.75 -14.38 -1.17
C LYS A 254 -23.83 -13.85 0.27
N THR A 255 -22.75 -13.87 1.06
CA THR A 255 -22.72 -13.12 2.33
C THR A 255 -22.05 -11.77 2.14
N GLN A 256 -22.60 -10.71 2.74
CA GLN A 256 -21.98 -9.39 2.71
C GLN A 256 -20.69 -9.41 3.55
N SER A 257 -19.55 -9.66 2.90
CA SER A 257 -18.25 -9.71 3.55
C SER A 257 -17.76 -8.31 3.95
N GLY A 258 -18.37 -7.24 3.44
CA GLY A 258 -18.17 -5.86 3.87
C GLY A 258 -16.79 -5.23 3.56
N VAL A 259 -16.05 -5.71 2.56
CA VAL A 259 -14.65 -5.26 2.31
C VAL A 259 -14.46 -3.86 1.72
N TYR A 260 -15.52 -3.08 1.55
CA TYR A 260 -15.41 -1.70 1.06
C TYR A 260 -14.60 -0.80 2.01
N LYS A 261 -13.48 -0.25 1.56
CA LYS A 261 -12.52 0.49 2.41
C LYS A 261 -11.98 -0.28 3.61
N CYS A 262 -11.85 -1.57 3.41
CA CYS A 262 -11.23 -2.44 4.40
C CYS A 262 -9.72 -2.33 4.31
N ASP A 263 -9.04 -2.18 5.44
CA ASP A 263 -7.66 -2.61 5.62
C ASP A 263 -7.65 -4.09 6.01
N ALA A 264 -6.60 -4.83 5.67
CA ALA A 264 -6.51 -6.25 5.95
C ALA A 264 -5.10 -6.69 6.34
N SER A 265 -5.04 -7.62 7.30
CA SER A 265 -3.80 -8.26 7.76
C SER A 265 -4.07 -9.76 7.93
N VAL A 266 -3.05 -10.52 8.30
CA VAL A 266 -3.15 -11.97 8.51
C VAL A 266 -2.69 -12.29 9.92
N ASP A 267 -3.49 -13.07 10.65
CA ASP A 267 -3.06 -13.79 11.85
C ASP A 267 -2.72 -15.22 11.40
N PRO A 268 -1.43 -15.54 11.21
CA PRO A 268 -0.99 -16.85 10.73
C PRO A 268 -1.20 -17.95 11.77
N ILE A 269 -1.10 -17.63 13.06
CA ILE A 269 -1.23 -18.61 14.16
C ILE A 269 -2.63 -19.23 14.15
N ARG A 270 -3.65 -18.39 13.96
CA ARG A 270 -5.06 -18.82 13.98
C ARG A 270 -5.65 -19.02 12.59
N LYS A 271 -4.86 -18.87 11.54
CA LYS A 271 -5.29 -18.97 10.12
C LYS A 271 -6.47 -18.03 9.82
N ARG A 272 -6.31 -16.75 10.16
CA ARG A 272 -7.34 -15.73 10.02
C ARG A 272 -6.89 -14.59 9.12
N ILE A 273 -7.81 -14.11 8.28
CA ILE A 273 -7.63 -12.86 7.55
C ILE A 273 -8.40 -11.79 8.29
N LEU A 274 -7.65 -10.86 8.87
CA LEU A 274 -8.17 -9.74 9.64
C LEU A 274 -8.70 -8.67 8.68
N LEU A 275 -9.87 -8.12 8.97
CA LEU A 275 -10.59 -7.19 8.11
C LEU A 275 -11.13 -6.01 8.94
N PHE A 276 -10.58 -4.82 8.73
CA PHE A 276 -10.99 -3.62 9.45
C PHE A 276 -11.51 -2.55 8.51
N ASN A 277 -12.74 -2.10 8.72
CA ASN A 277 -13.33 -0.99 7.99
C ASN A 277 -13.41 0.26 8.89
N GLY A 278 -13.04 1.42 8.34
CA GLY A 278 -13.37 2.69 8.96
C GLY A 278 -14.88 3.01 8.90
N GLY A 279 -15.29 4.05 9.63
CA GLY A 279 -16.68 4.51 9.65
C GLY A 279 -17.26 4.87 8.28
N ALA A 280 -18.59 4.77 8.15
CA ALA A 280 -19.26 5.06 6.90
C ALA A 280 -19.10 6.54 6.52
N ARG A 281 -18.73 6.83 5.27
CA ARG A 281 -18.59 8.21 4.80
C ARG A 281 -19.96 8.88 4.69
N ILE A 282 -20.07 10.11 5.19
CA ILE A 282 -21.20 11.01 4.91
C ILE A 282 -21.10 11.46 3.44
N ARG A 283 -22.08 11.07 2.62
CA ARG A 283 -22.05 11.30 1.17
C ARG A 283 -22.66 12.64 0.76
N LYS A 284 -23.56 13.20 1.56
CA LYS A 284 -24.27 14.45 1.28
C LYS A 284 -23.75 15.58 2.20
N LYS A 285 -23.38 16.72 1.62
CA LYS A 285 -23.01 17.93 2.39
C LYS A 285 -24.21 18.33 3.26
N GLY A 286 -23.98 18.58 4.56
CA GLY A 286 -25.02 18.95 5.53
C GLY A 286 -25.78 17.77 6.15
N GLN A 287 -25.51 16.52 5.77
CA GLN A 287 -26.10 15.37 6.44
C GLN A 287 -25.51 15.19 7.85
N VAL A 288 -26.39 15.08 8.85
CA VAL A 288 -26.00 14.81 10.24
C VAL A 288 -25.36 13.41 10.33
N PRO A 289 -24.16 13.27 10.93
CA PRO A 289 -23.55 11.98 11.16
C PRO A 289 -24.45 11.08 12.02
N THR A 290 -24.69 9.85 11.56
CA THR A 290 -25.30 8.79 12.37
C THR A 290 -24.22 8.00 13.12
N GLU A 291 -24.61 7.13 14.06
CA GLU A 291 -23.69 6.21 14.74
C GLU A 291 -22.86 5.39 13.75
N LYS A 292 -23.45 4.94 12.63
CA LYS A 292 -22.75 4.20 11.55
C LYS A 292 -21.64 5.01 10.88
N ASN A 293 -21.68 6.34 10.93
CA ASN A 293 -20.63 7.21 10.41
C ASN A 293 -19.45 7.37 11.38
N ASN A 294 -19.64 6.98 12.64
CA ASN A 294 -18.65 7.12 13.71
C ASN A 294 -18.10 5.77 14.20
N MET A 295 -18.72 4.65 13.84
CA MET A 295 -18.27 3.32 14.24
C MET A 295 -17.39 2.67 13.17
N CYS A 296 -16.25 2.16 13.60
CA CYS A 296 -15.46 1.22 12.81
C CYS A 296 -16.11 -0.17 12.83
N ASN A 297 -15.67 -1.08 11.94
CA ASN A 297 -16.04 -2.49 12.00
C ASN A 297 -14.78 -3.33 11.93
N PHE A 298 -14.63 -4.29 12.85
CA PHE A 298 -13.54 -5.25 12.85
C PHE A 298 -14.11 -6.65 12.82
N ARG A 299 -13.59 -7.47 11.90
CA ARG A 299 -13.95 -8.88 11.76
C ARG A 299 -12.73 -9.63 11.28
N TYR A 300 -12.84 -10.95 11.27
CA TYR A 300 -11.88 -11.80 10.59
C TYR A 300 -12.62 -12.86 9.78
N TYR A 301 -12.02 -13.26 8.67
CA TYR A 301 -12.37 -14.50 8.00
C TYR A 301 -11.53 -15.62 8.63
N ASP A 302 -12.19 -16.56 9.29
CA ASP A 302 -11.59 -17.77 9.83
C ASP A 302 -11.59 -18.85 8.75
N ILE A 303 -10.39 -19.23 8.31
CA ILE A 303 -10.22 -20.17 7.20
C ILE A 303 -10.75 -21.55 7.58
N THR A 304 -10.45 -22.00 8.79
CA THR A 304 -10.84 -23.32 9.30
C THR A 304 -12.35 -23.45 9.38
N LEU A 305 -13.02 -22.41 9.88
CA LEU A 305 -14.48 -22.39 10.00
C LEU A 305 -15.20 -22.00 8.71
N ASN A 306 -14.46 -21.51 7.71
CA ASN A 306 -14.99 -20.87 6.50
C ASN A 306 -16.09 -19.84 6.81
N LYS A 307 -15.83 -18.96 7.79
CA LYS A 307 -16.81 -17.99 8.30
C LYS A 307 -16.17 -16.63 8.57
N ILE A 308 -16.95 -15.58 8.34
CA ILE A 308 -16.59 -14.22 8.75
C ILE A 308 -17.18 -13.97 10.14
N ILE A 309 -16.32 -13.63 11.09
CA ILE A 309 -16.69 -13.48 12.51
C ILE A 309 -16.38 -12.04 12.95
N PRO A 310 -17.36 -11.29 13.49
CA PRO A 310 -17.14 -9.95 14.01
C PRO A 310 -16.36 -9.98 15.32
N ILE A 311 -15.55 -8.95 15.55
CA ILE A 311 -14.92 -8.62 16.84
C ILE A 311 -15.65 -7.39 17.40
N PRO A 312 -16.34 -7.51 18.54
CA PRO A 312 -16.95 -6.37 19.21
C PRO A 312 -15.92 -5.28 19.49
N LEU A 313 -16.21 -4.03 19.11
CA LEU A 313 -15.30 -2.88 19.28
C LEU A 313 -15.97 -1.60 19.77
N LYS A 314 -17.30 -1.61 19.94
CA LYS A 314 -18.06 -0.42 20.35
C LYS A 314 -17.55 0.05 21.71
N GLY A 315 -17.27 1.34 21.85
CA GLY A 315 -16.63 1.92 23.04
C GLY A 315 -15.10 1.87 23.01
N ALA A 316 -14.52 0.73 22.65
CA ALA A 316 -13.07 0.51 22.67
C ALA A 316 -12.32 1.25 21.54
N VAL A 317 -12.80 1.16 20.29
CA VAL A 317 -12.12 1.77 19.14
C VAL A 317 -12.96 2.89 18.54
N LYS A 318 -12.40 4.09 18.48
CA LYS A 318 -13.03 5.29 17.90
C LYS A 318 -12.31 5.71 16.62
N GLY A 319 -13.05 6.18 15.63
CA GLY A 319 -12.50 6.73 14.39
C GLY A 319 -13.46 6.66 13.21
N LYS A 320 -13.25 7.53 12.23
CA LYS A 320 -14.17 7.77 11.10
C LYS A 320 -13.58 7.34 9.77
N ILE A 321 -12.26 7.47 9.58
CA ILE A 321 -11.68 7.38 8.24
C ILE A 321 -10.36 6.64 8.28
N LYS A 322 -10.25 5.62 7.42
CA LYS A 322 -9.00 4.94 7.01
C LYS A 322 -8.12 4.59 8.21
N ALA A 323 -8.30 3.38 8.71
CA ALA A 323 -7.49 2.83 9.78
C ALA A 323 -6.35 1.98 9.23
N GLY A 324 -5.30 1.85 10.03
CA GLY A 324 -4.23 0.89 9.84
C GLY A 324 -4.55 -0.38 10.62
N LEU A 325 -4.33 -1.53 10.02
CA LEU A 325 -4.49 -2.83 10.66
C LEU A 325 -3.23 -3.66 10.47
N CYS A 326 -2.72 -4.24 11.56
CA CYS A 326 -1.61 -5.17 11.49
C CYS A 326 -1.69 -6.26 12.57
N TYR A 327 -1.16 -7.44 12.28
CA TYR A 327 -0.89 -8.48 13.28
C TYR A 327 0.55 -8.33 13.79
N ILE A 328 0.74 -8.35 15.10
CA ILE A 328 2.05 -8.29 15.74
C ILE A 328 2.32 -9.66 16.36
N ASP A 329 3.23 -10.43 15.77
CA ASP A 329 3.54 -11.79 16.20
C ASP A 329 4.19 -11.86 17.59
N THR A 330 5.12 -10.96 17.89
CA THR A 330 5.87 -10.91 19.17
C THR A 330 4.99 -10.62 20.38
N MET A 331 3.79 -10.09 20.16
CA MET A 331 2.79 -9.80 21.20
C MET A 331 1.52 -10.64 21.07
N ASP A 332 1.40 -11.41 20.00
CA ASP A 332 0.17 -12.09 19.59
C ASP A 332 -1.08 -11.19 19.70
N CYS A 333 -1.03 -10.02 19.06
CA CYS A 333 -2.10 -9.03 19.13
C CYS A 333 -2.40 -8.37 17.79
N TYR A 334 -3.59 -7.79 17.66
CA TYR A 334 -4.01 -7.05 16.47
C TYR A 334 -3.89 -5.55 16.75
N ALA A 335 -2.97 -4.89 16.06
CA ALA A 335 -2.85 -3.44 16.09
C ALA A 335 -3.86 -2.79 15.17
N VAL A 336 -4.73 -1.98 15.75
CA VAL A 336 -5.63 -1.09 15.04
C VAL A 336 -5.22 0.34 15.31
N ARG A 337 -5.08 1.12 14.25
CA ARG A 337 -4.74 2.54 14.34
C ARG A 337 -5.78 3.36 13.61
N THR A 338 -6.33 4.35 14.27
CA THR A 338 -7.26 5.33 13.68
C THR A 338 -6.66 6.73 13.78
N GLU A 339 -7.42 7.76 13.42
CA GLU A 339 -7.05 9.14 13.67
C GLU A 339 -7.05 9.52 15.16
N VAL A 340 -7.72 8.74 16.02
CA VAL A 340 -7.84 9.00 17.46
C VAL A 340 -6.68 8.38 18.25
N GLY A 341 -5.99 7.39 17.67
CA GLY A 341 -4.85 6.74 18.28
C GLY A 341 -4.73 5.28 17.88
N MET A 342 -3.96 4.53 18.67
CA MET A 342 -3.74 3.10 18.47
C MET A 342 -4.40 2.29 19.59
N CYS A 343 -4.92 1.12 19.24
CA CYS A 343 -5.55 0.17 20.14
C CYS A 343 -5.09 -1.24 19.77
N PHE A 344 -4.98 -2.12 20.75
CA PHE A 344 -4.60 -3.52 20.57
C PHE A 344 -5.77 -4.43 20.94
N TYR A 345 -6.06 -5.42 20.10
CA TYR A 345 -6.93 -6.52 20.46
C TYR A 345 -6.09 -7.77 20.72
N PHE A 346 -6.26 -8.37 21.89
CA PHE A 346 -5.60 -9.61 22.28
C PHE A 346 -6.55 -10.78 22.06
N PRO A 347 -6.41 -11.55 20.97
CA PRO A 347 -7.38 -12.59 20.57
C PRO A 347 -7.51 -13.73 21.59
N LYS A 348 -6.45 -14.06 22.33
CA LYS A 348 -6.51 -15.08 23.41
C LYS A 348 -7.38 -14.61 24.58
N GLU A 349 -7.23 -13.36 24.97
CA GLU A 349 -7.99 -12.74 26.08
C GLU A 349 -9.37 -12.25 25.64
N LYS A 350 -9.59 -12.08 24.33
CA LYS A 350 -10.74 -11.39 23.74
C LYS A 350 -10.93 -9.96 24.28
N LYS A 351 -9.84 -9.29 24.63
CA LYS A 351 -9.84 -7.95 25.23
C LYS A 351 -9.22 -6.90 24.32
N TRP A 352 -9.77 -5.69 24.38
CA TRP A 352 -9.13 -4.50 23.84
C TRP A 352 -8.29 -3.82 24.91
N LYS A 353 -7.12 -3.34 24.51
CA LYS A 353 -6.22 -2.58 25.36
C LYS A 353 -5.68 -1.36 24.62
N LYS A 354 -5.48 -0.26 25.33
CA LYS A 354 -4.84 0.95 24.83
C LYS A 354 -3.38 0.99 25.27
N PRO A 355 -2.43 1.05 24.34
CA PRO A 355 -1.02 1.22 24.69
C PRO A 355 -0.73 2.67 25.12
N VAL A 356 -0.01 2.82 26.23
CA VAL A 356 0.52 4.12 26.68
C VAL A 356 1.79 4.41 25.88
N ILE A 357 1.61 5.05 24.73
CA ILE A 357 2.70 5.47 23.85
C ILE A 357 2.45 6.89 23.36
N THR A 358 3.53 7.64 23.11
CA THR A 358 3.44 8.95 22.47
C THR A 358 2.93 8.79 21.05
N GLN A 359 1.72 9.25 20.79
CA GLN A 359 1.11 9.13 19.46
C GLN A 359 1.86 10.04 18.47
N PHE A 360 2.18 9.50 17.31
CA PHE A 360 2.72 10.28 16.20
C PHE A 360 1.66 10.42 15.11
N ILE A 361 1.22 11.63 14.80
CA ILE A 361 0.29 11.90 13.70
C ILE A 361 1.07 12.61 12.59
N PRO A 362 1.23 12.01 11.39
CA PRO A 362 1.87 12.69 10.28
C PRO A 362 1.14 14.00 9.96
N LYS A 363 1.87 15.12 9.81
CA LYS A 363 1.31 16.45 9.45
C LYS A 363 0.71 16.52 8.02
N ALA A 364 0.53 15.39 7.34
CA ALA A 364 0.13 15.36 5.93
C ALA A 364 -1.32 15.79 5.72
N ARG A 365 -1.58 16.53 4.62
CA ARG A 365 -2.89 17.13 4.26
C ARG A 365 -4.04 16.12 4.08
N LYS A 366 -3.74 14.82 3.97
CA LYS A 366 -4.71 13.70 3.92
C LYS A 366 -4.06 12.50 4.62
N PRO A 367 -4.21 12.33 5.94
CA PRO A 367 -3.27 11.57 6.75
C PRO A 367 -3.22 10.06 6.49
N PHE A 368 -4.12 9.47 5.69
CA PHE A 368 -4.28 8.02 5.65
C PHE A 368 -4.52 7.50 4.21
N ALA A 369 -3.80 6.43 3.83
CA ALA A 369 -4.04 5.58 2.65
C ALA A 369 -4.91 4.36 3.03
N TRP A 370 -5.09 3.37 2.15
CA TRP A 370 -5.98 2.21 2.39
C TRP A 370 -5.33 1.05 3.16
N CYS A 371 -3.99 1.05 3.22
CA CYS A 371 -3.17 0.30 4.18
C CYS A 371 -2.00 1.19 4.53
N TYR A 372 -1.70 1.34 5.81
CA TYR A 372 -0.57 2.17 6.22
C TYR A 372 0.15 1.68 7.46
N LEU A 373 -0.25 0.52 7.98
CA LEU A 373 0.38 -0.10 9.13
C LEU A 373 0.85 -1.49 8.70
N ASN A 374 2.16 -1.69 8.72
CA ASN A 374 2.77 -2.99 8.44
C ASN A 374 3.65 -3.38 9.63
N PHE A 375 3.95 -4.66 9.75
CA PHE A 375 4.83 -5.17 10.78
C PHE A 375 6.03 -5.83 10.12
N ASP A 376 7.19 -5.27 10.43
CA ASP A 376 8.50 -5.72 9.99
C ASP A 376 9.00 -6.77 10.98
N ARG A 377 8.71 -8.05 10.70
CA ARG A 377 9.03 -9.14 11.63
C ARG A 377 10.53 -9.24 11.89
N LYS A 378 11.34 -9.16 10.84
CA LYS A 378 12.81 -9.21 10.92
C LYS A 378 13.40 -8.20 11.92
N ARG A 379 12.80 -7.02 12.03
CA ARG A 379 13.29 -5.94 12.90
C ARG A 379 12.41 -5.67 14.12
N ASN A 380 11.31 -6.41 14.26
CA ASN A 380 10.27 -6.17 15.26
C ASN A 380 9.82 -4.69 15.29
N LEU A 381 9.46 -4.15 14.12
CA LEU A 381 9.01 -2.76 13.97
C LEU A 381 7.59 -2.71 13.43
N LEU A 382 6.74 -1.95 14.10
CA LEU A 382 5.49 -1.48 13.51
C LEU A 382 5.80 -0.25 12.64
N VAL A 383 5.50 -0.34 11.36
CA VAL A 383 5.87 0.64 10.35
C VAL A 383 4.63 1.39 9.87
N LEU A 384 4.62 2.71 10.10
CA LEU A 384 3.62 3.65 9.58
C LEU A 384 4.07 4.17 8.22
N ARG A 385 3.93 3.34 7.17
CA ARG A 385 4.45 3.61 5.83
C ARG A 385 5.89 4.16 5.89
N ARG A 386 6.13 5.23 5.14
CA ARG A 386 7.35 6.04 5.12
C ARG A 386 7.37 7.20 6.12
N HIS A 387 6.45 7.22 7.09
CA HIS A 387 6.30 8.37 8.00
C HIS A 387 6.91 8.13 9.37
N GLY A 388 6.80 6.92 9.89
CA GLY A 388 7.26 6.63 11.25
C GLY A 388 7.39 5.16 11.51
N ILE A 389 8.12 4.84 12.56
CA ILE A 389 8.30 3.48 13.07
C ILE A 389 8.07 3.46 14.57
N LEU A 390 7.68 2.30 15.08
CA LEU A 390 7.48 2.04 16.48
C LEU A 390 8.07 0.66 16.80
N ARG A 391 9.06 0.61 17.68
CA ARG A 391 9.51 -0.63 18.29
C ARG A 391 8.63 -0.91 19.50
N LEU A 392 7.96 -2.05 19.52
CA LEU A 392 7.19 -2.48 20.68
C LEU A 392 8.04 -3.38 21.56
N ASP A 393 8.10 -3.05 22.84
CA ASP A 393 8.71 -3.89 23.88
C ASP A 393 7.63 -4.27 24.89
N PRO A 394 7.14 -5.53 24.87
CA PRO A 394 6.08 -5.98 25.76
C PRO A 394 6.42 -5.87 27.25
N LYS A 395 7.70 -5.90 27.61
CA LYS A 395 8.14 -5.85 29.02
C LYS A 395 7.96 -4.47 29.63
N THR A 396 8.11 -3.43 28.82
CA THR A 396 8.05 -2.03 29.25
C THR A 396 6.78 -1.32 28.77
N LEU A 397 5.98 -1.96 27.92
CA LEU A 397 4.74 -1.41 27.40
C LEU A 397 3.63 -1.45 28.45
N LYS A 398 3.14 -0.28 28.83
CA LYS A 398 1.95 -0.16 29.66
C LYS A 398 0.70 -0.27 28.79
N LEU A 399 -0.27 -1.06 29.24
CA LEU A 399 -1.54 -1.32 28.58
C LEU A 399 -2.68 -0.98 29.55
N GLU A 400 -3.67 -0.24 29.05
CA GLU A 400 -4.91 0.07 29.77
C GLU A 400 -6.04 -0.76 29.17
N ASP A 401 -6.81 -1.49 29.98
CA ASP A 401 -7.99 -2.22 29.50
C ASP A 401 -9.03 -1.23 28.95
N LEU A 402 -9.64 -1.56 27.82
CA LEU A 402 -10.70 -0.77 27.19
C LEU A 402 -12.04 -1.50 27.35
N GLU A 403 -13.06 -0.76 27.77
CA GLU A 403 -14.41 -1.29 27.88
C GLU A 403 -15.07 -1.44 26.50
N VAL A 404 -15.71 -2.59 26.29
CA VAL A 404 -16.55 -2.85 25.12
C VAL A 404 -18.00 -2.76 25.53
N GLN A 405 -18.73 -1.85 24.90
CA GLN A 405 -20.17 -1.79 25.02
C GLN A 405 -20.78 -2.93 24.22
N LEU A 406 -21.42 -3.87 24.89
CA LEU A 406 -22.20 -4.91 24.22
C LEU A 406 -23.45 -4.26 23.64
N SER A 407 -23.75 -4.59 22.38
CA SER A 407 -25.04 -4.20 21.79
C SER A 407 -26.12 -5.03 22.45
N ASN A 408 -27.06 -4.39 23.15
CA ASN A 408 -28.30 -5.03 23.60
C ASN A 408 -29.17 -5.43 22.41
#